data_AF-A0A2W4IK37-F1
#
_entry.id   AF-A0A2W4IK37-F1
#
_cell.length_a   1.000
_cell.length_b   1.000
_cell.length_c   1.000
_cell.angle_alpha   90.00
_cell.angle_beta   90.00
_cell.angle_gamma   90.00
#
_symmetry.space_group_name_H-M   'P 1'
#
loop_
_entity.id
_entity.type
_entity.pdbx_description
1 polymer ?
#
loop_
_entity_poly.entity_id
_entity_poly.type
_entity_poly.pdbx_seq_one_letter_code
_entity_poly.pdbx_strand_id
1 'polypeptide(L)' 'HKNAPWILINSDDKKKARLNAIKYVLNQYDYPEKIDKEKLKLDKDIIYDGEKKVEMLEKIIDKNIDLFEDK' A
#
# COMPACT_ATOMS: atom_id res chain seq x y z
N HIS A 1 -6.91 -13.97 7.69
CA HIS A 1 -6.18 -12.97 6.89
C HIS A 1 -5.44 -11.89 7.70
N LYS A 2 -5.89 -11.47 8.89
CA LYS A 2 -5.24 -10.39 9.69
C LYS A 2 -3.73 -10.53 9.96
N ASN A 3 -3.18 -11.74 9.97
CA ASN A 3 -1.77 -11.99 10.33
C ASN A 3 -0.80 -11.75 9.17
N ALA A 4 -1.30 -11.59 7.94
CA ALA A 4 -0.48 -11.39 6.74
C ALA A 4 -1.22 -10.43 5.79
N PRO A 5 -1.18 -9.11 6.07
CA PRO A 5 -1.86 -8.11 5.25
C PRO A 5 -1.15 -7.94 3.90
N TRP A 6 -1.94 -7.72 2.85
CA TRP A 6 -1.43 -7.30 1.55
C TRP A 6 -1.24 -5.78 1.53
N ILE A 7 -0.07 -5.36 1.06
CA ILE A 7 0.30 -3.95 0.96
C ILE A 7 0.52 -3.62 -0.52
N LEU A 8 -0.21 -2.63 -1.00
CA LEU A 8 -0.15 -2.16 -2.37
C LEU A 8 0.81 -0.97 -2.45
N ILE A 9 1.65 -0.95 -3.48
CA ILE A 9 2.65 0.12 -3.70
C ILE A 9 2.46 0.67 -5.11
N ASN A 10 2.17 1.97 -5.24
CA ASN A 10 2.19 2.66 -6.53
C ASN A 10 3.64 2.71 -7.06
N SER A 11 3.87 2.08 -8.22
CA SER A 11 5.18 1.92 -8.83
C SER A 11 5.47 2.85 -10.00
N ASP A 12 4.62 3.86 -10.29
CA ASP A 12 4.82 4.81 -11.38
C ASP A 12 6.19 5.50 -11.29
N ASP A 13 6.54 5.97 -10.09
CA ASP A 13 7.92 6.38 -9.75
C ASP A 13 8.65 5.23 -9.07
N LYS A 14 9.44 4.47 -9.85
CA LYS A 14 10.23 3.33 -9.38
C LYS A 14 11.15 3.67 -8.21
N LYS A 15 11.74 4.89 -8.16
CA LYS A 15 12.66 5.27 -7.09
C LYS A 15 11.89 5.48 -5.79
N LYS A 16 10.80 6.24 -5.85
CA LYS A 16 9.96 6.49 -4.66
C LYS A 16 9.28 5.21 -4.16
N ALA A 17 8.83 4.34 -5.06
CA ALA A 17 8.21 3.07 -4.71
C ALA A 17 9.17 2.17 -3.91
N ARG A 18 10.40 2.00 -4.40
CA ARG A 18 11.43 1.20 -3.72
C ARG A 18 11.77 1.76 -2.34
N LEU A 19 11.94 3.08 -2.24
CA LEU A 19 12.26 3.73 -0.97
C LEU A 19 11.14 3.52 0.06
N ASN A 20 9.89 3.70 -0.36
CA ASN A 20 8.72 3.49 0.50
C ASN A 20 8.57 2.03 0.92
N ALA A 21 8.81 1.07 0.01
CA ALA A 21 8.80 -0.36 0.34
C ALA A 21 9.79 -0.70 1.47
N ILE A 22 11.03 -0.19 1.38
CA ILE A 22 12.06 -0.40 2.41
C ILE A 22 11.62 0.22 3.74
N LYS A 23 11.17 1.49 3.71
CA LYS A 23 10.67 2.17 4.91
C LYS A 23 9.52 1.41 5.57
N TYR A 24 8.62 0.82 4.78
CA TYR A 24 7.49 0.05 5.29
C TYR A 24 7.97 -1.14 6.13
N VAL A 25 8.91 -1.93 5.59
CA VAL A 25 9.48 -3.09 6.29
C VAL A 25 10.21 -2.66 7.56
N LEU A 26 11.04 -1.62 7.50
CA LEU A 26 11.77 -1.10 8.66
C LEU A 26 10.83 -0.58 9.76
N ASN A 27 9.65 -0.07 9.39
CA ASN A 27 8.66 0.36 10.37
C ASN A 27 8.00 -0.81 11.13
N GLN A 28 7.96 -2.02 10.56
CA GLN A 28 7.30 -3.17 11.20
C GLN A 28 8.06 -3.75 12.39
N TYR A 29 9.38 -3.54 12.45
CA TYR A 29 10.24 -4.14 13.46
C TYR A 29 10.81 -3.09 14.40
N ASP A 30 10.95 -3.45 15.67
CA ASP A 30 11.77 -2.70 16.62
C ASP A 30 13.18 -3.29 16.60
N TYR A 31 14.18 -2.46 16.30
CA TYR A 31 15.56 -2.89 16.13
C TYR A 31 16.52 -1.89 16.80
N PRO A 32 17.67 -2.35 17.33
CA PRO A 32 18.65 -1.46 17.94
C PRO A 32 19.11 -0.37 16.96
N GLU A 33 19.31 0.84 17.46
CA GLU A 33 19.79 1.99 16.66
C GLU A 33 18.86 2.36 15.49
N LYS A 34 17.55 2.10 15.64
CA LYS A 34 16.54 2.55 14.68
C LYS A 34 16.64 4.05 14.44
N ILE A 35 16.76 4.39 13.16
CA ILE A 35 16.88 5.78 12.72
C ILE A 35 15.63 6.58 13.07
N ASP A 36 15.77 7.90 13.03
CA ASP A 36 14.70 8.84 13.30
C ASP A 36 13.40 8.53 12.52
N LYS A 37 12.26 8.59 13.23
CA LYS A 37 10.94 8.25 12.70
C LYS A 37 10.53 9.15 11.52
N GLU A 38 10.98 10.40 11.47
CA GLU A 38 10.69 11.31 10.36
C GLU A 38 11.32 10.81 9.06
N LYS A 39 12.51 10.19 9.12
CA LYS A 39 13.15 9.58 7.93
C LYS A 39 12.41 8.34 7.45
N LEU A 40 11.73 7.63 8.35
CA LEU A 40 10.93 6.43 8.06
C LEU A 40 9.47 6.73 7.72
N LYS A 41 9.06 8.01 7.69
CA LYS A 41 7.71 8.40 7.32
C LYS A 41 7.37 7.89 5.92
N LEU A 42 6.25 7.16 5.85
CA LEU A 42 5.71 6.60 4.62
C LEU A 42 4.92 7.65 3.86
N ASP A 43 5.05 7.60 2.54
CA ASP A 43 4.23 8.38 1.62
C ASP A 43 2.88 7.67 1.42
N LYS A 44 1.81 8.35 1.83
CA LYS A 44 0.43 7.82 1.80
C LYS A 44 -0.13 7.72 0.39
N ASP A 45 0.44 8.45 -0.57
CA ASP A 45 0.03 8.39 -1.97
C ASP A 45 0.75 7.28 -2.73
N ILE A 46 1.71 6.61 -2.07
CA ILE A 46 2.48 5.50 -2.64
C ILE A 46 2.11 4.17 -1.99
N ILE A 47 1.92 4.12 -0.67
CA ILE A 47 1.59 2.87 0.04
C ILE A 47 0.12 2.86 0.47
N TYR A 48 -0.56 1.75 0.16
CA TYR A 48 -1.94 1.51 0.54
C TYR A 48 -2.09 0.15 1.23
N ASP A 49 -2.96 0.11 2.24
CA ASP A 49 -3.42 -1.15 2.80
C ASP A 49 -4.42 -1.80 1.82
N GLY A 50 -4.20 -3.08 1.50
CA GLY A 50 -4.97 -3.79 0.49
C GLY A 50 -6.44 -3.94 0.85
N GLU A 51 -6.74 -4.31 2.11
CA GLU A 51 -8.10 -4.51 2.58
C GLU A 51 -8.89 -3.19 2.53
N LYS A 52 -8.31 -2.10 3.04
CA LYS A 52 -8.91 -0.77 2.97
C LYS A 52 -9.09 -0.28 1.54
N LYS A 53 -8.12 -0.58 0.66
CA LYS A 53 -8.21 -0.17 -0.75
C LYS A 53 -9.35 -0.89 -1.46
N VAL A 54 -9.55 -2.18 -1.19
CA VAL A 54 -10.69 -2.93 -1.73
C VAL A 54 -12.00 -2.32 -1.23
N GLU A 55 -12.14 -2.09 0.09
CA GLU A 55 -13.35 -1.46 0.66
C GLU A 55 -13.66 -0.09 0.02
N MET A 56 -12.63 0.71 -0.26
CA MET A 56 -12.79 1.99 -0.95
C MET A 56 -13.26 1.81 -2.40
N LEU A 57 -12.67 0.86 -3.14
CA LEU A 57 -13.01 0.62 -4.54
C LEU A 57 -14.42 0.06 -4.71
N GLU A 58 -14.87 -0.80 -3.79
CA GLU A 58 -16.23 -1.34 -3.80
C GLU A 58 -17.32 -0.26 -3.67
N LYS A 59 -17.00 0.89 -3.07
CA LYS A 59 -17.92 2.03 -2.97
C LYS A 59 -17.99 2.87 -4.24
N ILE A 60 -16.98 2.77 -5.11
CA ILE A 60 -16.82 3.58 -6.32
C ILE A 60 -17.29 2.80 -7.56
N ILE A 61 -17.15 1.47 -7.54
CA ILE A 61 -17.43 0.59 -8.67
C ILE A 61 -18.86 0.05 -8.58
N ASP A 62 -19.61 0.11 -9.68
CA ASP A 62 -20.87 -0.65 -9.81
C ASP A 62 -20.54 -2.11 -10.09
N LYS A 63 -20.86 -2.99 -9.15
CA LYS A 63 -20.60 -4.43 -9.25
C LYS A 63 -21.54 -5.15 -10.21
N ASN A 64 -22.62 -4.49 -10.65
CA ASN A 64 -23.61 -5.10 -11.57
C ASN A 64 -23.23 -4.91 -13.04
N ILE A 65 -22.14 -4.20 -13.32
CA ILE A 65 -21.61 -4.02 -14.66
C ILE A 65 -20.42 -4.97 -14.80
N ASP A 66 -20.51 -5.96 -15.69
CA ASP A 66 -19.36 -6.80 -16.01
C ASP A 66 -18.35 -5.99 -16.83
N LEU A 67 -17.07 -6.05 -16.46
CA LEU A 67 -15.99 -5.38 -17.17
C LEU A 67 -15.79 -5.91 -18.61
N PHE A 68 -16.40 -7.04 -18.95
CA PHE A 68 -16.24 -7.71 -20.24
C PHE A 68 -17.54 -7.91 -21.03
N GLU A 69 -18.67 -7.37 -20.56
CA GLU A 69 -19.98 -7.55 -21.22
C GLU A 69 -20.05 -6.91 -22.62
N ASP A 70 -19.21 -5.91 -22.91
CA ASP A 70 -19.14 -5.21 -24.21
C ASP A 70 -18.02 -5.72 -25.15
N LYS A 71 -17.50 -6.94 -24.96
CA LYS A 71 -16.47 -7.54 -25.82
C LYS A 71 -16.88 -8.84 -26.50
#